data_AF-A0A2E3XPC5-F1
#
_entry.id   AF-A0A2E3XPC5-F1
#
_cell.length_a   1.000
_cell.length_b   1.000
_cell.length_c   1.000
_cell.angle_alpha   90.00
_cell.angle_beta   90.00
_cell.angle_gamma   90.00
#
_symmetry.space_group_name_H-M   'P 1'
#
loop_
_entity.id
_entity.type
_entity.pdbx_description
1 polymer ?
#
loop_
_entity_poly.entity_id
_entity_poly.type
_entity_poly.pdbx_seq_one_letter_code
_entity_poly.pdbx_strand_id
1 'polypeptide(L)'
;MFVFMRVQQSAALAEPSLFAICRFLFLRRNFMNLGKSLFKSALLFFLILNSGYAAYRNDFQGIDLREGKSKSIKIDSKKYTILYFLSSSCPCSQAHFTHLNQLQQKYPQFSFIGFHSHKAIPKEKAMDYFSQFEINFPILLDKSLKFANQFSALKTPHIFVVDKRGEIIYQGAATNSRNPEKADKFYLQEVLGDLAQDLKPRYTNKKSIGCYIQR
;
A
#
# COMPACT_ATOMS: atom_id res chain seq x y z
N MET A 1 71.06 48.45 31.50
CA MET A 1 71.41 48.13 30.09
C MET A 1 70.08 48.00 29.33
N PHE A 2 69.31 49.09 29.23
CA PHE A 2 69.25 50.01 28.06
C PHE A 2 68.94 49.25 26.76
N VAL A 3 67.68 49.00 26.37
CA VAL A 3 66.57 49.89 25.90
C VAL A 3 66.75 50.30 24.42
N PHE A 4 65.62 50.34 23.69
CA PHE A 4 65.34 50.96 22.37
C PHE A 4 65.64 50.08 21.14
N MET A 5 64.88 50.10 20.03
CA MET A 5 63.74 50.90 19.53
C MET A 5 63.20 50.13 18.31
N ARG A 6 61.89 49.88 18.18
CA ARG A 6 60.96 50.64 17.31
C ARG A 6 61.35 50.78 15.83
N VAL A 7 60.62 50.02 15.01
CA VAL A 7 59.80 50.44 13.85
C VAL A 7 59.98 51.87 13.32
N GLN A 8 60.31 52.00 12.03
CA GLN A 8 59.77 52.95 11.02
C GLN A 8 60.32 52.53 9.63
N GLN A 9 59.51 52.06 8.68
CA GLN A 9 58.64 52.79 7.74
C GLN A 9 59.43 53.59 6.68
N SER A 10 59.33 53.17 5.42
CA SER A 10 59.30 54.05 4.22
C SER A 10 58.88 53.25 2.99
N ALA A 11 57.81 53.73 2.35
CA ALA A 11 57.30 53.26 1.08
C ALA A 11 58.17 53.78 -0.07
N ALA A 12 58.34 52.97 -1.12
CA ALA A 12 58.68 53.46 -2.44
C ALA A 12 57.95 52.61 -3.49
N LEU A 13 57.15 53.33 -4.28
CA LEU A 13 56.27 52.86 -5.34
C LEU A 13 57.11 52.41 -6.55
N ALA A 14 56.76 51.27 -7.12
CA ALA A 14 57.08 50.94 -8.50
C ALA A 14 55.84 50.29 -9.11
N GLU A 15 55.11 51.06 -9.91
CA GLU A 15 54.15 50.50 -10.86
C GLU A 15 54.90 49.60 -11.86
N PRO A 16 54.28 48.51 -12.29
CA PRO A 16 54.11 48.43 -13.73
C PRO A 16 52.74 47.90 -14.17
N SER A 17 52.22 48.64 -15.14
CA SER A 17 51.48 48.17 -16.30
C SER A 17 49.98 47.91 -16.15
N LEU A 18 49.27 48.66 -16.99
CA LEU A 18 47.86 48.66 -17.38
C LEU A 18 47.22 47.29 -17.72
N PHE A 19 47.83 46.15 -17.42
CA PHE A 19 47.31 44.83 -17.78
C PHE A 19 46.59 44.06 -16.66
N ALA A 20 46.65 44.50 -15.40
CA ALA A 20 46.12 43.72 -14.27
C ALA A 20 44.71 44.12 -13.77
N ILE A 21 44.12 45.20 -14.29
CA ILE A 21 42.79 45.67 -13.83
C ILE A 21 41.64 44.98 -14.58
N CYS A 22 41.90 44.32 -15.72
CA CYS A 22 40.84 43.66 -16.50
C CYS A 22 40.56 42.20 -16.10
N ARG A 23 41.06 41.73 -14.94
CA ARG A 23 40.82 40.34 -14.47
C ARG A 23 40.16 40.20 -13.10
N PHE A 24 39.73 41.32 -12.49
CA PHE A 24 39.07 41.28 -11.18
C PHE A 24 37.55 41.58 -11.20
N LEU A 25 37.00 42.05 -12.32
CA LEU A 25 35.54 42.18 -12.51
C LEU A 25 34.88 40.97 -13.21
N PHE A 26 35.61 39.86 -13.37
CA PHE A 26 35.04 38.61 -13.92
C PHE A 26 35.02 37.44 -12.93
N LEU A 27 35.45 37.63 -11.67
CA LEU A 27 35.44 36.58 -10.65
C LEU A 27 34.57 36.89 -9.43
N ARG A 28 33.75 37.94 -9.48
CA ARG A 28 32.72 38.23 -8.46
C ARG A 28 31.30 38.30 -9.02
N ARG A 29 31.06 37.65 -10.16
CA ARG A 29 29.72 37.52 -10.76
C ARG A 29 29.41 36.11 -11.26
N ASN A 30 29.98 35.09 -10.61
CA ASN A 30 29.61 33.69 -10.85
C ASN A 30 29.50 32.84 -9.57
N PHE A 31 29.53 33.45 -8.38
CA PHE A 31 29.40 32.71 -7.11
C PHE A 31 28.11 33.01 -6.32
N MET A 32 27.10 33.65 -6.95
CA MET A 32 25.77 33.84 -6.34
C MET A 32 24.62 33.21 -7.10
N ASN A 33 24.86 32.59 -8.26
CA ASN A 33 23.83 31.91 -9.04
C ASN A 33 23.96 30.37 -9.01
N LEU A 34 25.03 29.83 -8.44
CA LEU A 34 25.24 28.37 -8.37
C LEU A 34 24.52 27.71 -7.18
N GLY A 35 24.20 28.47 -6.12
CA GLY A 35 23.51 27.94 -4.93
C GLY A 35 21.98 27.96 -4.99
N LYS A 36 21.37 28.80 -5.83
CA LYS A 36 19.90 28.97 -5.89
C LYS A 36 19.20 27.95 -6.81
N SER A 37 19.92 27.37 -7.75
CA SER A 37 19.39 26.38 -8.69
C SER A 37 19.33 24.97 -8.08
N LEU A 38 20.39 24.59 -7.33
CA LEU A 38 20.46 23.30 -6.63
C LEU A 38 19.42 23.17 -5.50
N PHE A 39 19.11 24.27 -4.78
CA PHE A 39 18.13 24.24 -3.69
C PHE A 39 16.67 24.14 -4.18
N LYS A 40 16.35 24.73 -5.34
CA LYS A 40 15.01 24.61 -5.95
C LYS A 40 14.75 23.23 -6.53
N SER A 41 15.78 22.56 -7.06
CA SER A 41 15.66 21.22 -7.62
C SER A 41 15.50 20.14 -6.53
N ALA A 42 16.21 20.27 -5.41
CA ALA A 42 16.05 19.37 -4.26
C ALA A 42 14.65 19.46 -3.62
N LEU A 43 14.05 20.66 -3.56
CA LEU A 43 12.70 20.85 -3.03
C LEU A 43 11.61 20.26 -3.94
N LEU A 44 11.78 20.32 -5.27
CA LEU A 44 10.88 19.64 -6.21
C LEU A 44 11.01 18.12 -6.13
N PHE A 45 12.22 17.59 -5.92
CA PHE A 45 12.43 16.14 -5.78
C PHE A 45 11.83 15.59 -4.47
N PHE A 46 11.83 16.38 -3.40
CA PHE A 46 11.21 16.03 -2.12
C PHE A 46 9.66 16.05 -2.17
N LEU A 47 9.07 16.92 -3.00
CA LEU A 47 7.62 17.01 -3.18
C LEU A 47 7.03 15.85 -4.02
N ILE A 48 7.82 15.23 -4.90
CA ILE A 48 7.35 14.12 -5.77
C ILE A 48 7.36 12.77 -5.02
N LEU A 49 8.18 12.63 -3.96
CA LEU A 49 8.25 11.42 -3.12
C LEU A 49 7.07 11.28 -2.15
N ASN A 50 6.28 12.34 -1.94
CA ASN A 50 5.00 12.31 -1.22
C ASN A 50 3.80 12.16 -2.17
N SER A 51 4.00 11.59 -3.36
CA SER A 51 2.90 11.12 -4.19
C SER A 51 2.15 10.04 -3.39
N GLY A 52 1.06 10.49 -2.77
CA GLY A 52 0.38 9.76 -1.72
C GLY A 52 0.10 8.32 -2.12
N TYR A 53 0.55 7.38 -1.28
CA TYR A 53 -0.05 6.06 -1.27
C TYR A 53 -1.55 6.27 -1.08
N ALA A 54 -2.34 5.92 -2.09
CA ALA A 54 -3.79 6.03 -2.04
C ALA A 54 -4.29 5.07 -0.95
N ALA A 55 -4.45 5.62 0.26
CA ALA A 55 -4.96 4.90 1.40
C ALA A 55 -6.45 4.56 1.18
N TYR A 56 -6.77 3.28 1.19
CA TYR A 56 -8.14 2.79 1.15
C TYR A 56 -8.82 3.04 2.49
N ARG A 57 -9.45 4.21 2.63
CA ARG A 57 -10.25 4.62 3.81
C ARG A 57 -11.76 4.57 3.55
N ASN A 58 -12.18 4.00 2.43
CA ASN A 58 -13.58 4.00 2.03
C ASN A 58 -14.41 3.03 2.88
N ASP A 59 -15.60 3.48 3.27
CA ASP A 59 -16.63 2.60 3.79
C ASP A 59 -17.08 1.61 2.71
N PHE A 60 -17.18 0.33 3.08
CA PHE A 60 -17.69 -0.71 2.20
C PHE A 60 -19.19 -0.82 2.36
N GLN A 61 -19.94 -0.49 1.32
CA GLN A 61 -21.40 -0.50 1.32
C GLN A 61 -21.93 -1.43 0.24
N GLY A 62 -22.87 -2.29 0.59
CA GLY A 62 -23.47 -3.24 -0.33
C GLY A 62 -24.46 -4.17 0.34
N ILE A 63 -25.07 -5.06 -0.45
CA ILE A 63 -25.92 -6.13 0.06
C ILE A 63 -25.04 -7.28 0.59
N ASP A 64 -25.18 -7.67 1.85
CA ASP A 64 -24.55 -8.88 2.40
C ASP A 64 -25.31 -10.11 1.88
N LEU A 65 -24.67 -10.89 1.01
CA LEU A 65 -25.25 -12.02 0.30
C LEU A 65 -25.63 -13.20 1.20
N ARG A 66 -25.17 -13.20 2.46
CA ARG A 66 -25.58 -14.21 3.45
C ARG A 66 -26.97 -13.96 4.03
N GLU A 67 -27.37 -12.68 4.12
CA GLU A 67 -28.62 -12.26 4.79
C GLU A 67 -29.57 -11.46 3.87
N GLY A 68 -29.11 -11.03 2.69
CA GLY A 68 -29.89 -10.24 1.74
C GLY A 68 -30.12 -8.78 2.15
N LYS A 69 -29.48 -8.32 3.22
CA LYS A 69 -29.66 -6.96 3.78
C LYS A 69 -28.55 -6.02 3.35
N SER A 70 -28.88 -4.74 3.25
CA SER A 70 -27.89 -3.68 3.05
C SER A 70 -27.01 -3.55 4.28
N LYS A 71 -25.71 -3.40 4.07
CA LYS A 71 -24.68 -3.32 5.11
C LYS A 71 -23.68 -2.23 4.76
N SER A 72 -23.33 -1.44 5.76
CA SER A 72 -22.25 -0.46 5.69
C SER A 72 -21.18 -0.86 6.70
N ILE A 73 -19.99 -1.17 6.19
CA ILE A 73 -18.85 -1.64 6.98
C ILE A 73 -17.77 -0.57 6.90
N LYS A 74 -17.52 0.07 8.04
CA LYS A 74 -16.44 1.04 8.18
C LYS A 74 -15.13 0.32 8.49
N ILE A 75 -14.04 0.74 7.86
CA ILE A 75 -12.71 0.28 8.24
C ILE A 75 -12.41 0.82 9.63
N ASP A 76 -12.19 -0.06 10.59
CA ASP A 76 -11.75 0.31 11.92
C ASP A 76 -10.27 0.73 11.84
N SER A 77 -10.00 2.01 12.08
CA SER A 77 -8.65 2.58 12.08
C SER A 77 -7.75 2.00 13.17
N LYS A 78 -8.23 1.08 14.00
CA LYS A 78 -7.46 0.35 15.00
C LYS A 78 -7.15 -1.09 14.60
N LYS A 79 -7.75 -1.62 13.53
CA LYS A 79 -7.63 -3.02 13.11
C LYS A 79 -7.06 -3.16 11.71
N TYR A 80 -6.36 -4.27 11.47
CA TYR A 80 -6.14 -4.73 10.11
C TYR A 80 -7.46 -5.24 9.53
N THR A 81 -7.67 -4.98 8.23
CA THR A 81 -8.85 -5.46 7.50
C THR A 81 -8.43 -6.39 6.39
N ILE A 82 -8.97 -7.60 6.41
CA ILE A 82 -8.75 -8.65 5.42
C ILE A 82 -9.93 -8.63 4.45
N LEU A 83 -9.61 -8.48 3.17
CA LEU A 83 -10.55 -8.38 2.06
C LEU A 83 -10.41 -9.61 1.17
N TYR A 84 -11.53 -10.28 0.89
CA TYR A 84 -11.59 -11.49 0.07
C TYR A 84 -12.38 -11.24 -1.20
N PHE A 85 -11.74 -11.33 -2.36
CA PHE A 85 -12.44 -11.35 -3.65
C PHE A 85 -12.78 -12.80 -4.02
N LEU A 86 -14.07 -13.12 -4.03
CA LEU A 86 -14.62 -14.46 -4.16
C LEU A 86 -15.64 -14.51 -5.31
N SER A 87 -16.00 -15.71 -5.76
CA SER A 87 -17.11 -15.91 -6.70
C SER A 87 -17.86 -17.20 -6.43
N SER A 88 -19.18 -17.18 -6.55
CA SER A 88 -20.05 -18.36 -6.45
C SER A 88 -19.91 -19.34 -7.62
N SER A 89 -19.27 -18.94 -8.72
CA SER A 89 -18.94 -19.83 -9.84
C SER A 89 -17.49 -20.33 -9.81
N CYS A 90 -16.76 -20.08 -8.72
CA CYS A 90 -15.37 -20.48 -8.60
C CYS A 90 -15.19 -21.58 -7.55
N PRO A 91 -14.87 -22.83 -7.95
CA PRO A 91 -14.64 -23.92 -6.98
C PRO A 91 -13.43 -23.64 -6.07
N CYS A 92 -12.46 -22.83 -6.53
CA CYS A 92 -11.34 -22.41 -5.69
C CYS A 92 -11.81 -21.50 -4.56
N SER A 93 -12.82 -20.65 -4.78
CA SER A 93 -13.39 -19.81 -3.71
C SER A 93 -14.09 -20.67 -2.67
N GLN A 94 -14.95 -21.58 -3.12
CA GLN A 94 -15.67 -22.51 -2.26
C GLN A 94 -14.74 -23.33 -1.37
N ALA A 95 -13.68 -23.91 -1.96
CA ALA A 95 -12.69 -24.71 -1.23
C ALA A 95 -11.99 -23.93 -0.10
N HIS A 96 -12.01 -22.60 -0.13
CA HIS A 96 -11.38 -21.77 0.89
C HIS A 96 -12.32 -21.39 2.04
N PHE A 97 -13.65 -21.58 1.95
CA PHE A 97 -14.59 -21.07 2.97
C PHE A 97 -14.26 -21.56 4.39
N THR A 98 -14.06 -22.87 4.57
CA THR A 98 -13.68 -23.45 5.87
C THR A 98 -12.38 -22.85 6.41
N HIS A 99 -11.35 -22.75 5.58
CA HIS A 99 -10.06 -22.18 5.99
C HIS A 99 -10.18 -20.69 6.35
N LEU A 100 -10.94 -19.91 5.58
CA LEU A 100 -11.13 -18.48 5.86
C LEU A 100 -11.94 -18.26 7.15
N ASN A 101 -12.92 -19.11 7.45
CA ASN A 101 -13.64 -19.08 8.73
C ASN A 101 -12.71 -19.38 9.91
N GLN A 102 -11.84 -20.38 9.79
CA GLN A 102 -10.85 -20.70 10.83
C GLN A 102 -9.92 -19.51 11.10
N LEU A 103 -9.49 -18.79 10.05
CA LEU A 103 -8.68 -17.58 10.22
C LEU A 103 -9.46 -16.45 10.90
N GLN A 104 -10.73 -16.26 10.55
CA GLN A 104 -11.58 -15.27 11.19
C GLN A 104 -11.78 -15.58 12.69
N GLN A 105 -12.01 -16.85 13.04
CA GLN A 105 -12.13 -17.30 14.43
C GLN A 105 -10.82 -17.15 15.21
N LYS A 106 -9.68 -17.47 14.58
CA LYS A 106 -8.35 -17.39 15.20
C LYS A 106 -7.89 -15.96 15.44
N TYR A 107 -8.31 -15.01 14.60
CA TYR A 107 -7.86 -13.62 14.67
C TYR A 107 -9.02 -12.62 14.85
N PRO A 108 -9.80 -12.69 15.95
CA PRO A 108 -10.96 -11.83 16.18
C PRO A 108 -10.62 -10.33 16.31
N GLN A 109 -9.34 -10.01 16.55
CA GLN A 109 -8.84 -8.64 16.58
C GLN A 109 -8.77 -8.00 15.18
N PHE A 110 -8.88 -8.77 14.10
CA PHE A 110 -8.91 -8.27 12.73
C PHE A 110 -10.34 -8.25 12.16
N SER A 111 -10.55 -7.41 11.15
CA SER A 111 -11.81 -7.32 10.41
C SER A 111 -11.75 -8.16 9.15
N PHE A 112 -12.84 -8.83 8.79
CA PHE A 112 -12.92 -9.71 7.62
C PHE A 112 -14.12 -9.34 6.76
N ILE A 113 -13.91 -9.17 5.46
CA ILE A 113 -14.95 -8.78 4.50
C ILE A 113 -14.72 -9.54 3.19
N GLY A 114 -15.75 -10.20 2.69
CA GLY A 114 -15.78 -10.80 1.36
C GLY A 114 -16.51 -9.93 0.34
N PHE A 115 -16.16 -10.10 -0.92
CA PHE A 115 -16.82 -9.51 -2.07
C PHE A 115 -17.12 -10.60 -3.09
N HIS A 116 -18.38 -10.71 -3.50
CA HIS A 116 -18.74 -11.51 -4.66
C HIS A 116 -18.60 -10.67 -5.92
N SER A 117 -17.46 -10.82 -6.61
CA SER A 117 -17.12 -10.04 -7.80
C SER A 117 -17.34 -10.86 -9.06
N HIS A 118 -18.53 -10.77 -9.63
CA HIS A 118 -18.90 -11.45 -10.88
C HIS A 118 -20.06 -10.71 -11.58
N LYS A 119 -19.82 -10.10 -12.74
CA LYS A 119 -20.82 -9.24 -13.40
C LYS A 119 -22.03 -9.98 -13.94
N ALA A 120 -21.88 -11.20 -14.45
CA ALA A 120 -22.96 -11.98 -15.05
C ALA A 120 -23.91 -12.66 -14.04
N ILE A 121 -23.50 -12.93 -12.79
CA ILE A 121 -24.32 -13.70 -11.83
C ILE A 121 -25.36 -12.79 -11.16
N PRO A 122 -26.67 -13.05 -11.29
CA PRO A 122 -27.72 -12.29 -10.61
C PRO A 122 -27.58 -12.34 -9.08
N LYS A 123 -28.08 -11.32 -8.38
CA LYS A 123 -28.01 -11.22 -6.92
C LYS A 123 -28.67 -12.42 -6.26
N GLU A 124 -29.85 -12.81 -6.73
CA GLU A 124 -30.66 -13.90 -6.19
C GLU A 124 -29.88 -15.22 -6.23
N LYS A 125 -29.29 -15.56 -7.39
CA LYS A 125 -28.44 -16.76 -7.52
C LYS A 125 -27.19 -16.71 -6.63
N ALA A 126 -26.60 -15.53 -6.46
CA ALA A 126 -25.47 -15.38 -5.56
C ALA A 126 -25.89 -15.57 -4.09
N MET A 127 -27.03 -15.02 -3.68
CA MET A 127 -27.58 -15.20 -2.34
C MET A 127 -27.90 -16.66 -2.05
N ASP A 128 -28.63 -17.33 -2.96
CA ASP A 128 -28.94 -18.75 -2.84
C ASP A 128 -27.66 -19.58 -2.65
N TYR A 129 -26.65 -19.32 -3.47
CA TYR A 129 -25.35 -20.00 -3.34
C TYR A 129 -24.68 -19.74 -1.98
N PHE A 130 -24.51 -18.48 -1.56
CA PHE A 130 -23.76 -18.19 -0.33
C PHE A 130 -24.53 -18.58 0.94
N SER A 131 -25.87 -18.64 0.90
CA SER A 131 -26.70 -19.12 2.01
C SER A 131 -26.54 -20.62 2.31
N GLN A 132 -26.03 -21.40 1.36
CA GLN A 132 -25.76 -22.83 1.53
C GLN A 132 -24.49 -23.11 2.34
N PHE A 133 -23.66 -22.10 2.59
CA PHE A 133 -22.38 -22.24 3.27
C PHE A 133 -22.35 -21.44 4.55
N GLU A 134 -21.81 -22.04 5.61
CA GLU A 134 -21.48 -21.29 6.81
C GLU A 134 -20.27 -20.39 6.53
N ILE A 135 -20.48 -19.08 6.56
CA ILE A 135 -19.43 -18.08 6.35
C ILE A 135 -19.54 -17.03 7.43
N ASN A 136 -18.48 -16.88 8.24
CA ASN A 136 -18.52 -16.10 9.48
C ASN A 136 -18.27 -14.61 9.29
N PHE A 137 -18.02 -14.17 8.05
CA PHE A 137 -17.78 -12.78 7.69
C PHE A 137 -18.74 -12.32 6.57
N PRO A 138 -19.09 -11.02 6.51
CA PRO A 138 -19.98 -10.48 5.48
C PRO A 138 -19.43 -10.72 4.08
N ILE A 139 -20.31 -11.06 3.14
CA ILE A 139 -19.97 -11.13 1.71
C ILE A 139 -20.80 -10.11 0.97
N LEU A 140 -20.20 -8.99 0.61
CA LEU A 140 -20.87 -7.92 -0.12
C LEU A 140 -20.99 -8.27 -1.61
N LEU A 141 -22.16 -7.98 -2.19
CA LEU A 141 -22.35 -8.04 -3.64
C LEU A 141 -21.52 -6.95 -4.34
N ASP A 142 -20.61 -7.35 -5.24
CA ASP A 142 -19.80 -6.45 -6.06
C ASP A 142 -20.17 -6.57 -7.55
N LYS A 143 -21.47 -6.39 -7.85
CA LYS A 143 -22.05 -6.60 -9.19
C LYS A 143 -21.44 -5.70 -10.28
N SER A 144 -21.12 -4.45 -9.92
CA SER A 144 -20.47 -3.48 -10.81
C SER A 144 -18.95 -3.57 -10.79
N LEU A 145 -18.38 -4.51 -10.03
CA LEU A 145 -16.94 -4.71 -9.85
C LEU A 145 -16.23 -3.46 -9.30
N LYS A 146 -16.96 -2.60 -8.59
CA LYS A 146 -16.43 -1.39 -7.97
C LYS A 146 -15.26 -1.74 -7.06
N PHE A 147 -15.44 -2.72 -6.18
CA PHE A 147 -14.41 -3.10 -5.21
C PHE A 147 -13.27 -3.87 -5.90
N ALA A 148 -13.59 -4.79 -6.81
CA ALA A 148 -12.57 -5.52 -7.56
C ALA A 148 -11.70 -4.59 -8.43
N ASN A 149 -12.27 -3.54 -9.01
CA ASN A 149 -11.52 -2.50 -9.73
C ASN A 149 -10.65 -1.68 -8.80
N GLN A 150 -11.22 -1.22 -7.67
CA GLN A 150 -10.52 -0.40 -6.70
C GLN A 150 -9.24 -1.06 -6.17
N PHE A 151 -9.28 -2.37 -5.91
CA PHE A 151 -8.13 -3.16 -5.43
C PHE A 151 -7.33 -3.82 -6.56
N SER A 152 -7.68 -3.56 -7.83
CA SER A 152 -7.09 -4.26 -8.98
C SER A 152 -7.10 -5.78 -8.82
N ALA A 153 -8.16 -6.32 -8.23
CA ALA A 153 -8.32 -7.76 -8.04
C ALA A 153 -8.50 -8.46 -9.39
N LEU A 154 -7.79 -9.57 -9.58
CA LEU A 154 -7.77 -10.30 -10.85
C LEU A 154 -8.37 -11.71 -10.76
N LYS A 155 -8.35 -12.33 -9.58
CA LYS A 155 -8.68 -13.75 -9.41
C LYS A 155 -9.60 -14.00 -8.22
N THR A 156 -10.12 -15.22 -8.14
CA THR A 156 -10.93 -15.71 -7.02
C THR A 156 -10.43 -17.09 -6.56
N PRO A 157 -10.03 -17.26 -5.29
CA PRO A 157 -9.88 -16.21 -4.28
C PRO A 157 -8.69 -15.28 -4.58
N HIS A 158 -8.83 -14.01 -4.22
CA HIS A 158 -7.71 -13.04 -4.16
C HIS A 158 -7.84 -12.22 -2.89
N ILE A 159 -6.77 -12.18 -2.10
CA ILE A 159 -6.78 -11.63 -0.75
C ILE A 159 -6.01 -10.31 -0.72
N PHE A 160 -6.50 -9.36 0.07
CA PHE A 160 -5.78 -8.15 0.44
C PHE A 160 -5.84 -7.98 1.96
N VAL A 161 -4.71 -7.61 2.58
CA VAL A 161 -4.66 -7.17 3.98
C VAL A 161 -4.33 -5.70 3.98
N VAL A 162 -5.22 -4.91 4.58
CA VAL A 162 -5.13 -3.46 4.66
C VAL A 162 -4.85 -3.07 6.11
N ASP A 163 -3.92 -2.14 6.32
CA ASP A 163 -3.63 -1.61 7.65
C ASP A 163 -4.65 -0.56 8.12
N LYS A 164 -4.41 -0.08 9.34
CA LYS A 164 -5.14 0.99 10.03
C LYS A 164 -5.19 2.32 9.26
N ARG A 165 -4.23 2.53 8.36
CA ARG A 165 -4.09 3.74 7.55
C ARG A 165 -4.79 3.60 6.20
N GLY A 166 -5.11 2.38 5.77
CA GLY A 166 -5.67 2.09 4.46
C GLY A 166 -4.64 1.56 3.46
N GLU A 167 -3.42 1.23 3.89
CA GLU A 167 -2.34 0.75 3.04
C GLU A 167 -2.44 -0.77 2.85
N ILE A 168 -2.19 -1.26 1.62
CA ILE A 168 -2.09 -2.70 1.36
C ILE A 168 -0.75 -3.20 1.91
N ILE A 169 -0.84 -4.06 2.91
CA ILE A 169 0.31 -4.72 3.53
C ILE A 169 0.58 -6.09 2.89
N TYR A 170 -0.48 -6.76 2.45
CA TYR A 170 -0.40 -8.03 1.73
C TYR A 170 -1.41 -8.08 0.59
N GLN A 171 -1.00 -8.63 -0.55
CA GLN A 171 -1.92 -9.04 -1.61
C GLN A 171 -1.53 -10.42 -2.15
N GLY A 172 -2.50 -11.29 -2.43
CA GLY A 172 -2.19 -12.55 -3.08
C GLY A 172 -3.10 -13.72 -2.77
N ALA A 173 -2.52 -14.92 -2.88
CA ALA A 173 -3.17 -16.18 -2.54
C ALA A 173 -3.33 -16.37 -1.02
N ALA A 174 -4.32 -17.13 -0.58
CA ALA A 174 -4.38 -17.57 0.82
C ALA A 174 -3.33 -18.66 1.12
N THR A 175 -3.16 -19.59 0.19
CA THR A 175 -2.26 -20.75 0.29
C THR A 175 -1.47 -20.96 -1.02
N ASN A 176 -0.54 -21.92 -1.04
CA ASN A 176 0.12 -22.35 -2.29
C ASN A 176 -0.72 -23.28 -3.18
N SER A 177 -1.98 -23.56 -2.83
CA SER A 177 -2.86 -24.48 -3.55
C SER A 177 -4.22 -23.84 -3.85
N ARG A 178 -4.97 -24.43 -4.80
CA ARG A 178 -6.38 -24.07 -5.05
C ARG A 178 -7.33 -24.63 -3.98
N ASN A 179 -6.90 -25.68 -3.27
CA ASN A 179 -7.60 -26.27 -2.15
C ASN A 179 -6.67 -26.25 -0.92
N PRO A 180 -7.02 -25.54 0.17
CA PRO A 180 -6.25 -25.50 1.41
C PRO A 180 -5.92 -26.88 2.01
N GLU A 181 -6.76 -27.89 1.81
CA GLU A 181 -6.49 -29.27 2.30
C GLU A 181 -5.29 -29.93 1.63
N LYS A 182 -4.90 -29.43 0.44
CA LYS A 182 -3.74 -29.91 -0.33
C LYS A 182 -2.60 -28.89 -0.33
N ALA A 183 -2.63 -27.93 0.60
CA ALA A 183 -1.63 -26.89 0.67
C ALA A 183 -0.49 -27.26 1.63
N ASP A 184 0.74 -26.99 1.21
CA ASP A 184 1.92 -27.10 2.07
C ASP A 184 2.26 -25.76 2.74
N LYS A 185 1.82 -24.64 2.16
CA LYS A 185 2.12 -23.28 2.65
C LYS A 185 0.84 -22.46 2.77
N PHE A 186 0.69 -21.81 3.93
CA PHE A 186 -0.49 -21.01 4.29
C PHE A 186 -0.11 -19.54 4.42
N TYR A 187 0.11 -18.89 3.28
CA TYR A 187 0.63 -17.52 3.21
C TYR A 187 -0.17 -16.51 4.03
N LEU A 188 -1.51 -16.52 3.91
CA LEU A 188 -2.35 -15.61 4.67
C LEU A 188 -2.26 -15.89 6.16
N GLN A 189 -2.25 -17.15 6.57
CA GLN A 189 -2.12 -17.52 7.98
C GLN A 189 -0.81 -17.02 8.58
N GLU A 190 0.30 -17.17 7.86
CA GLU A 190 1.63 -16.69 8.27
C GLU A 190 1.64 -15.16 8.38
N VAL A 191 1.09 -14.45 7.38
CA VAL A 191 0.97 -12.98 7.41
C VAL A 191 0.14 -12.51 8.60
N LEU A 192 -1.02 -13.10 8.85
CA LEU A 192 -1.87 -12.73 9.98
C LEU A 192 -1.21 -13.07 11.32
N GLY A 193 -0.44 -14.16 11.39
CA GLY A 193 0.34 -14.53 12.57
C GLY A 193 1.46 -13.54 12.88
N ASP A 194 2.15 -13.03 11.86
CA ASP A 194 3.15 -11.97 12.03
C ASP A 194 2.49 -10.67 12.53
N LEU A 195 1.40 -10.25 11.88
CA LEU A 195 0.68 -9.02 12.24
C LEU A 195 0.04 -9.09 13.63
N ALA A 196 -0.41 -10.25 14.08
CA ALA A 196 -0.99 -10.44 15.41
C ALA A 196 0.05 -10.27 16.54
N GLN A 197 1.34 -10.35 16.22
CA GLN A 197 2.47 -10.12 17.11
C GLN A 197 3.13 -8.76 16.87
N ASP A 198 2.46 -7.86 16.13
CA ASP A 198 3.00 -6.56 15.70
C ASP A 198 4.32 -6.66 14.93
N LEU A 199 4.56 -7.80 14.25
CA LEU A 199 5.73 -8.01 13.41
C LEU A 199 5.46 -7.58 11.97
N LYS A 200 6.54 -7.21 11.26
CA LYS A 200 6.48 -7.01 9.82
C LYS A 200 6.14 -8.34 9.14
N PRO A 201 5.15 -8.39 8.23
CA PRO A 201 4.77 -9.65 7.61
C PRO A 201 5.86 -10.15 6.68
N ARG A 202 6.14 -11.45 6.78
CA ARG A 202 7.14 -12.13 5.95
C ARG A 202 6.80 -12.16 4.46
N TYR A 203 5.52 -11.98 4.12
CA TYR A 203 5.07 -11.83 2.74
C TYR A 203 4.28 -10.55 2.58
N THR A 204 4.58 -9.82 1.51
CA THR A 204 3.78 -8.68 1.04
C THR A 204 3.04 -8.99 -0.26
N ASN A 205 3.52 -9.99 -1.02
CA ASN A 205 2.86 -10.46 -2.23
C ASN A 205 3.04 -11.97 -2.44
N LYS A 206 1.98 -12.66 -2.87
CA LYS A 206 2.05 -14.00 -3.46
C LYS A 206 1.12 -14.13 -4.67
N LYS A 207 1.59 -14.82 -5.72
CA LYS A 207 0.79 -15.07 -6.93
C LYS A 207 -0.53 -15.76 -6.60
N SER A 208 -1.65 -15.09 -6.87
CA SER A 208 -3.00 -15.63 -6.69
C SER A 208 -3.27 -16.82 -7.62
N ILE A 209 -3.86 -17.88 -7.06
CA ILE A 209 -4.17 -19.13 -7.75
C ILE A 209 -5.69 -19.33 -7.70
N GLY A 210 -6.33 -19.36 -8.86
CA GLY A 210 -7.78 -19.44 -8.95
C GLY A 210 -8.29 -18.99 -10.32
N CYS A 211 -9.61 -18.94 -10.47
CA CYS A 211 -10.27 -18.44 -11.67
C CYS A 211 -10.12 -16.92 -11.79
N TYR A 212 -10.07 -16.39 -13.01
CA TYR A 212 -10.15 -14.96 -13.23
C TYR A 212 -11.52 -14.40 -12.83
N ILE A 213 -11.53 -13.20 -12.25
CA ILE A 213 -12.77 -12.44 -12.02
C ILE A 213 -13.44 -12.21 -13.37
N GLN A 214 -14.72 -12.55 -13.47
CA GLN A 214 -15.51 -12.35 -14.68
C GLN A 214 -16.02 -10.91 -14.71
N ARG A 215 -15.52 -10.14 -15.68
CA ARG A 215 -15.68 -8.69 -15.76
C ARG A 215 -16.77 -8.22 -16.72
#